data_AF-A0A8X6XJZ5-F1
#
_entry.id   AF-A0A8X6XJZ5-F1
#
_cell.length_a   1.000
_cell.length_b   1.000
_cell.length_c   1.000
_cell.angle_alpha   90.00
_cell.angle_beta   90.00
_cell.angle_gamma   90.00
#
_symmetry.space_group_name_H-M   'P 1'
#
loop_
_entity.id
_entity.type
_entity.pdbx_description
1 polymer ?
#
loop_
_entity_poly.entity_id
_entity_poly.type
_entity_poly.pdbx_seq_one_letter_code
_entity_poly.pdbx_strand_id
1 'polypeptide(L)'
;MNDLYSDVLIGHDILNRHSSVEIGFDGNRPPLTICSLAVAQVPPVSLFFNLNPNCRPLVTKTRRHTVKDNVFMALEVQKLLKEGAIEPSNSPWRAQAFVIRGEKYKPRMWRMSTLKQLINTLC
;
A
#
# COMPACT_ATOMS: atom_id res chain seq x y z
N MET A 1 31.27 -10.58 -13.67
CA MET A 1 30.46 -10.74 -12.45
C MET A 1 30.54 -9.38 -11.79
N ASN A 2 29.51 -8.56 -12.00
CA ASN A 2 29.60 -7.12 -11.74
C ASN A 2 29.37 -6.90 -10.25
N ASP A 3 30.36 -6.28 -9.62
CA ASP A 3 30.42 -5.74 -8.26
C ASP A 3 29.04 -5.37 -7.68
N LEU A 4 28.47 -6.31 -6.91
CA LEU A 4 27.24 -6.12 -6.12
C LEU A 4 27.58 -5.42 -4.79
N TYR A 5 28.29 -4.31 -4.86
CA TYR A 5 28.50 -3.44 -3.70
C TYR A 5 27.43 -2.36 -3.76
N SER A 6 26.39 -2.50 -2.92
CA SER A 6 25.51 -1.36 -2.67
C SER A 6 26.25 -0.44 -1.71
N ASP A 7 26.39 0.83 -2.10
CA ASP A 7 26.78 1.88 -1.17
C ASP A 7 25.80 1.87 0.01
N VAL A 8 26.33 1.96 1.23
CA VAL A 8 25.57 1.79 2.47
C VAL A 8 24.38 2.75 2.51
N LEU A 9 23.16 2.20 2.60
CA LEU A 9 21.94 3.00 2.74
C LEU A 9 21.60 3.20 4.21
N ILE A 10 21.51 4.46 4.63
CA ILE A 10 21.10 4.84 5.99
C ILE A 10 19.70 5.45 5.94
N GLY A 11 18.79 4.94 6.76
CA GLY A 11 17.42 5.43 6.86
C GLY A 11 17.31 6.87 7.39
N HIS A 12 16.33 7.62 6.90
CA HIS A 12 16.07 8.99 7.33
C HIS A 12 15.74 9.12 8.82
N ASP A 13 15.13 8.10 9.41
CA ASP A 13 14.81 8.04 10.84
C ASP A 13 16.07 8.04 11.70
N ILE A 14 17.11 7.31 11.30
CA ILE A 14 18.41 7.28 11.98
C ILE A 14 19.08 8.66 11.89
N LEU A 15 19.13 9.24 10.68
CA LEU A 15 19.72 10.56 10.42
C LEU A 15 19.01 11.69 11.19
N ASN A 16 17.69 11.60 11.37
CA ASN A 16 16.91 12.64 12.04
C ASN A 16 16.90 12.52 13.57
N ARG A 17 17.15 11.33 14.12
CA ARG A 17 17.00 11.06 15.57
C ARG A 17 18.32 10.98 16.32
N HIS A 18 19.44 10.75 15.65
CA HIS A 18 20.73 10.51 16.29
C HIS A 18 21.77 11.53 15.83
N SER A 19 22.62 11.98 16.77
CA SER A 19 23.72 12.89 16.48
C SER A 19 24.92 12.20 15.81
N SER A 20 25.07 10.88 15.97
CA SER A 20 26.15 10.08 15.38
C SER A 20 25.76 8.59 15.27
N VAL A 21 26.42 7.87 14.37
CA VAL A 21 26.32 6.41 14.20
C VAL A 21 27.74 5.85 14.09
N GLU A 22 28.09 4.92 14.96
CA GLU A 22 29.38 4.23 14.96
C GLU A 22 29.17 2.75 14.68
N ILE A 23 29.86 2.23 13.67
CA ILE A 23 29.79 0.82 13.27
C ILE A 23 31.20 0.23 13.41
N GLY A 24 31.40 -0.60 14.43
CA GLY A 24 32.68 -1.27 14.67
C GLY A 24 32.91 -2.42 13.68
N PHE A 25 34.12 -2.48 13.12
CA PHE A 25 34.57 -3.56 12.26
C PHE A 25 35.99 -3.98 12.68
N ASP A 26 36.34 -5.26 12.50
CA ASP A 26 37.66 -5.80 12.83
C ASP A 26 38.75 -5.49 11.77
N GLY A 27 38.61 -4.35 11.08
CA GLY A 27 39.54 -3.90 10.06
C GLY A 27 40.83 -3.34 10.66
N ASN A 28 41.95 -3.48 9.93
CA ASN A 28 43.26 -2.95 10.35
C ASN A 28 43.52 -1.50 9.90
N ARG A 29 42.55 -0.87 9.24
CA ARG A 29 42.62 0.52 8.78
C ARG A 29 42.07 1.47 9.84
N PRO A 30 42.50 2.75 9.84
CA PRO A 30 41.91 3.74 10.74
C PRO A 30 40.40 3.88 10.49
N PRO A 31 39.62 4.33 11.49
CA PRO A 31 38.18 4.54 11.35
C PRO A 31 37.82 5.39 10.13
N LEU A 32 36.80 4.97 9.39
CA LEU A 32 36.27 5.73 8.27
C LEU A 32 35.34 6.83 8.79
N THR A 33 35.72 8.09 8.60
CA THR A 33 34.89 9.25 8.92
C THR A 33 34.25 9.81 7.64
N ILE A 34 32.92 9.75 7.54
CA ILE A 34 32.17 10.30 6.42
C ILE A 34 31.60 11.66 6.84
N CYS A 35 32.17 12.76 6.32
CA CYS A 35 31.79 14.11 6.73
C CYS A 35 30.50 14.63 6.08
N SER A 36 30.05 14.02 4.97
CA SER A 36 28.84 14.44 4.26
C SER A 36 28.14 13.25 3.61
N LEU A 37 26.87 13.04 3.96
CA LEU A 37 26.00 12.07 3.33
C LEU A 37 25.12 12.79 2.30
N ALA A 38 25.15 12.35 1.05
CA ALA A 38 24.20 12.79 0.04
C ALA A 38 22.88 12.02 0.23
N VAL A 39 21.76 12.72 0.31
CA VAL A 39 20.45 12.08 0.33
C VAL A 39 20.20 11.43 -1.04
N ALA A 40 20.05 10.11 -1.05
CA ALA A 40 19.60 9.41 -2.24
C ALA A 40 18.15 9.84 -2.56
N GLN A 41 17.99 10.71 -3.56
CA GLN A 41 16.69 11.03 -4.16
C GLN A 41 16.23 9.84 -4.99
N VAL A 42 15.76 8.78 -4.33
CA VAL A 42 15.16 7.64 -5.03
C VAL A 42 13.76 8.06 -5.44
N PRO A 43 13.44 8.17 -6.74
CA PRO A 43 12.10 8.51 -7.17
C PRO A 43 11.14 7.44 -6.63
N PRO A 44 9.94 7.84 -6.15
CA PRO A 44 8.97 6.87 -5.67
C PRO A 44 8.65 5.88 -6.79
N VAL A 45 8.66 4.59 -6.46
CA VAL A 45 8.27 3.54 -7.40
C VAL A 45 6.85 3.84 -7.85
N SER A 46 6.64 3.92 -9.16
CA SER A 46 5.31 4.14 -9.71
C SER A 46 4.42 2.96 -9.34
N LEU A 47 3.44 3.21 -8.46
CA LEU A 47 2.44 2.22 -8.00
C LEU A 47 1.69 1.54 -9.16
N PHE A 48 1.73 2.16 -10.35
CA PHE A 48 0.98 1.76 -11.53
C PHE A 48 1.87 1.47 -12.74
N PHE A 49 3.18 1.22 -12.55
CA PHE A 49 4.09 0.91 -13.65
C PHE A 49 3.62 -0.27 -14.52
N ASN A 50 2.96 -1.26 -13.89
CA ASN A 50 2.43 -2.44 -14.58
C ASN A 50 1.03 -2.22 -15.19
N LEU A 51 0.43 -1.03 -15.05
CA LEU A 51 -0.85 -0.73 -15.69
C LEU A 51 -0.62 -0.23 -17.12
N ASN A 52 -1.58 -0.54 -18.00
CA ASN A 52 -1.61 0.04 -19.34
C ASN A 52 -1.59 1.59 -19.23
N PRO A 53 -0.80 2.33 -20.04
CA PRO A 53 -0.76 3.80 -20.01
C PRO A 53 -2.12 4.48 -20.18
N ASN A 54 -3.07 3.81 -20.84
CA ASN A 54 -4.42 4.30 -21.04
C ASN A 54 -5.38 3.92 -19.90
N CYS A 55 -4.92 3.20 -18.88
CA CYS A 55 -5.70 2.81 -17.73
C CYS A 55 -5.96 4.05 -16.85
N ARG A 56 -7.22 4.46 -16.76
CA ARG A 56 -7.64 5.64 -15.97
C ARG A 56 -8.33 5.20 -14.69
N PRO A 57 -8.18 5.95 -13.59
CA PRO A 57 -8.88 5.65 -12.35
C PRO A 57 -10.39 5.57 -12.55
N LEU A 58 -10.97 4.44 -12.15
CA LEU A 58 -12.42 4.28 -12.14
C LEU A 58 -12.98 4.67 -10.78
N VAL A 59 -13.82 5.71 -10.76
CA VAL A 59 -14.55 6.15 -9.57
C VAL A 59 -16.01 5.73 -9.69
N THR A 60 -16.36 4.61 -9.06
CA THR A 60 -17.74 4.14 -9.05
C THR A 60 -18.52 4.82 -7.93
N LYS A 61 -19.68 5.41 -8.24
CA LYS A 61 -20.59 5.98 -7.22
C LYS A 61 -21.07 4.90 -6.26
N THR A 62 -21.18 5.22 -4.97
CA THR A 62 -21.74 4.33 -3.96
C THR A 62 -23.21 4.05 -4.27
N ARG A 63 -23.67 2.81 -4.06
CA ARG A 63 -25.08 2.46 -4.21
C ARG A 63 -25.89 2.96 -3.02
N ARG A 64 -27.21 3.05 -3.19
CA ARG A 64 -28.11 3.24 -2.05
C ARG A 64 -28.23 1.92 -1.30
N HIS A 65 -28.00 1.96 0.00
CA HIS A 65 -28.08 0.80 0.88
C HIS A 65 -29.23 0.97 1.87
N THR A 66 -29.80 -0.15 2.31
CA THR A 66 -30.78 -0.13 3.39
C THR A 66 -30.10 0.29 4.69
N VAL A 67 -30.87 0.80 5.66
CA VAL A 67 -30.35 1.15 6.99
C VAL A 67 -29.66 -0.05 7.65
N LYS A 68 -30.26 -1.25 7.52
CA LYS A 68 -29.68 -2.50 8.04
C LYS A 68 -28.33 -2.84 7.41
N ASP A 69 -28.19 -2.61 6.11
CA ASP A 69 -26.93 -2.89 5.42
C ASP A 69 -25.86 -1.86 5.74
N ASN A 70 -26.22 -0.57 5.90
CA ASN A 70 -25.28 0.46 6.34
C ASN A 70 -24.69 0.15 7.72
N VAL A 71 -25.53 -0.26 8.67
CA VAL A 71 -25.09 -0.65 10.02
C VAL A 71 -24.16 -1.86 9.94
N PHE A 72 -24.54 -2.89 9.17
CA PHE A 72 -23.70 -4.08 8.98
C PHE A 72 -22.34 -3.73 8.36
N MET A 73 -22.33 -2.92 7.30
CA MET A 73 -21.09 -2.52 6.65
C MET A 73 -20.19 -1.68 7.56
N ALA A 74 -20.76 -0.78 8.35
CA ALA A 74 -19.98 0.04 9.29
C ALA A 74 -19.29 -0.83 10.36
N LEU A 75 -20.00 -1.82 10.91
CA LEU A 75 -19.44 -2.76 11.89
C LEU A 75 -18.33 -3.63 11.28
N GLU A 76 -18.53 -4.13 10.06
CA GLU A 76 -17.52 -4.96 9.39
C GLU A 76 -16.27 -4.13 9.03
N VAL A 77 -16.43 -2.88 8.58
CA VAL A 77 -15.31 -1.95 8.34
C VAL A 77 -14.54 -1.68 9.64
N GLN A 78 -15.23 -1.42 10.76
CA GLN A 78 -14.58 -1.22 12.06
C GLN A 78 -13.79 -2.44 12.50
N LYS A 79 -14.35 -3.64 12.31
CA LYS A 79 -13.67 -4.90 12.60
C LYS A 79 -12.40 -5.04 11.76
N LEU A 80 -12.47 -4.85 10.44
CA LEU A 80 -11.32 -4.94 9.54
C LEU A 80 -10.23 -3.91 9.85
N LEU A 81 -10.62 -2.69 10.25
CA LEU A 81 -9.68 -1.67 10.72
C LEU A 81 -8.98 -2.10 12.01
N LYS A 82 -9.72 -2.68 12.97
CA LYS A 82 -9.16 -3.19 14.23
C LYS A 82 -8.20 -4.36 14.01
N GLU A 83 -8.49 -5.21 13.03
CA GLU A 83 -7.63 -6.33 12.63
C GLU A 83 -6.42 -5.89 11.79
N GLY A 84 -6.36 -4.62 11.37
CA GLY A 84 -5.30 -4.10 10.50
C GLY A 84 -5.37 -4.63 9.06
N ALA A 85 -6.50 -5.22 8.66
CA ALA A 85 -6.69 -5.78 7.32
C ALA A 85 -6.94 -4.70 6.26
N ILE A 86 -7.44 -3.52 6.67
CA ILE A 86 -7.67 -2.36 5.80
C ILE A 86 -7.20 -1.08 6.51
N GLU A 87 -6.99 -0.03 5.71
CA GLU A 87 -6.63 1.32 6.19
C GLU A 87 -7.39 2.40 5.40
N PRO A 88 -7.54 3.62 5.95
CA PRO A 88 -8.02 4.76 5.19
C PRO A 88 -7.12 5.06 3.99
N SER A 89 -7.72 5.35 2.83
CA SER A 89 -6.98 5.58 1.59
C SER A 89 -7.52 6.80 0.84
N ASN A 90 -6.60 7.58 0.26
CA ASN A 90 -6.90 8.70 -0.66
C ASN A 90 -6.78 8.28 -2.14
N SER A 91 -6.95 6.99 -2.43
CA SER A 91 -6.83 6.46 -3.79
C SER A 91 -7.84 7.10 -4.76
N PRO A 92 -7.42 7.44 -6.00
CA PRO A 92 -8.33 7.88 -7.04
C PRO A 92 -9.21 6.72 -7.57
N TRP A 93 -8.95 5.47 -7.15
CA TRP A 93 -9.72 4.29 -7.53
C TRP A 93 -10.81 3.97 -6.51
N ARG A 94 -12.06 3.83 -6.95
CA ARG A 94 -13.18 3.47 -6.08
C ARG A 94 -14.06 2.37 -6.69
N ALA A 95 -14.13 1.25 -6.00
CA ALA A 95 -15.07 0.18 -6.28
C ALA A 95 -16.31 0.27 -5.39
N GLN A 96 -17.42 -0.33 -5.85
CA GLN A 96 -18.63 -0.46 -5.02
C GLN A 96 -18.47 -1.58 -4.00
N ALA A 97 -19.00 -1.36 -2.79
CA ALA A 97 -19.19 -2.39 -1.78
C ALA A 97 -20.69 -2.57 -1.50
N PHE A 98 -21.12 -3.80 -1.19
CA PHE A 98 -22.51 -4.12 -0.87
C PHE A 98 -22.60 -5.37 0.00
N VAL A 99 -23.76 -5.59 0.62
CA VAL A 99 -24.02 -6.76 1.46
C VAL A 99 -24.79 -7.80 0.65
N ILE A 100 -24.31 -9.04 0.66
CA ILE A 100 -25.05 -10.19 0.13
C ILE A 100 -25.64 -10.94 1.30
N ARG A 101 -26.95 -11.19 1.25
CA ARG A 101 -27.70 -12.00 2.20
C ARG A 101 -28.19 -13.25 1.47
N GLY A 102 -27.89 -14.43 1.99
CA GLY A 102 -28.47 -15.69 1.52
C GLY A 102 -29.38 -16.25 2.61
N GLU A 103 -30.43 -16.98 2.21
CA GLU A 103 -31.37 -17.58 3.17
C GLU A 103 -30.70 -18.60 4.12
N LYS A 104 -29.64 -19.27 3.65
CA LYS A 104 -28.88 -20.29 4.40
C LYS A 104 -27.53 -19.81 4.94
N TYR A 105 -27.06 -18.62 4.55
CA TYR A 105 -25.70 -18.18 4.81
C TYR A 105 -25.65 -16.86 5.57
N LYS A 106 -24.64 -16.72 6.44
CA LYS A 106 -24.37 -15.45 7.13
C LYS A 106 -24.14 -14.33 6.11
N PRO A 107 -24.65 -13.11 6.38
CA PRO A 107 -24.43 -11.96 5.51
C PRO A 107 -22.93 -11.67 5.35
N ARG A 108 -22.51 -11.27 4.15
CA ARG A 108 -21.12 -10.94 3.83
C ARG A 108 -21.03 -9.63 3.07
N MET A 109 -20.00 -8.84 3.35
CA MET A 109 -19.65 -7.66 2.54
C MET A 109 -18.86 -8.11 1.31
N TRP A 110 -19.25 -7.61 0.14
CA TRP A 110 -18.59 -7.88 -1.13
C TRP A 110 -18.19 -6.56 -1.79
N ARG A 111 -16.99 -6.53 -2.35
CA ARG A 111 -16.54 -5.48 -3.27
C ARG A 111 -16.82 -5.95 -4.69
N MET A 112 -17.51 -5.13 -5.49
CA MET A 112 -17.55 -5.36 -6.93
C MET A 112 -16.14 -5.18 -7.47
N SER A 113 -15.46 -6.26 -7.85
CA SER A 113 -14.52 -6.17 -8.95
C SER A 113 -15.37 -5.89 -10.18
N THR A 114 -15.36 -4.64 -10.64
CA THR A 114 -15.68 -4.38 -12.05
C THR A 114 -14.72 -5.25 -12.82
N LEU A 115 -15.09 -6.50 -13.23
CA LEU A 115 -14.37 -7.29 -14.25
C LEU A 115 -14.64 -8.81 -14.40
N LYS A 116 -15.62 -9.51 -13.79
CA LYS A 116 -15.96 -10.84 -14.40
C LYS A 116 -16.42 -10.70 -15.87
N GLN A 117 -16.79 -9.49 -16.30
CA GLN A 117 -17.19 -9.15 -17.67
C GLN A 117 -16.14 -8.45 -18.54
N LEU A 118 -14.98 -8.03 -18.05
CA LEU A 118 -13.87 -7.64 -18.96
C LEU A 118 -12.51 -8.34 -18.72
N ILE A 119 -12.50 -9.41 -17.90
CA ILE A 119 -11.39 -10.39 -17.86
C ILE A 119 -11.18 -11.03 -19.24
N ASN A 120 -12.17 -11.00 -20.14
CA ASN A 120 -12.03 -11.47 -21.52
C ASN A 120 -11.77 -10.35 -22.54
N THR A 121 -11.42 -9.11 -22.15
CA THR A 121 -11.28 -8.05 -23.15
C THR A 121 -10.14 -7.05 -22.94
N LEU A 122 -9.48 -6.99 -21.77
CA LEU A 122 -8.44 -5.95 -21.55
C LEU A 122 -7.21 -6.38 -20.73
N CYS A 123 -6.84 -7.66 -20.77
CA CYS A 123 -5.47 -8.12 -20.51
C CYS A 123 -5.01 -9.02 -21.65
#